data_AF-A0A1G1DWN0-F1
#
_entry.id   AF-A0A1G1DWN0-F1
#
_cell.length_a   1.000
_cell.length_b   1.000
_cell.length_c   1.000
_cell.angle_alpha   90.00
_cell.angle_beta   90.00
_cell.angle_gamma   90.00
#
_symmetry.space_group_name_H-M   'P 1'
#
loop_
_entity.id
_entity.type
_entity.pdbx_description
1 polymer ?
#
loop_
_entity_poly.entity_id
_entity_poly.type
_entity_poly.pdbx_seq_one_letter_code
_entity_poly.pdbx_strand_id
1 'polypeptide(L)'
;MSKIQKNKGLFDKISVLIEQARRKVAATINQEMVILYWNVGKTIKEEIIKFKRAEYGEQIVQSLTAQLTQRYGKGFSSQNLWYMVQLYEAYPILHALRGEFKGLNWTHIRNRSQTHTDLNKV
;
A
#
# COMPACT_ATOMS: atom_id res chain seq x y z
N MET A 1 -28.09 -30.99 -29.54
CA MET A 1 -27.77 -29.63 -29.08
C MET A 1 -27.86 -29.38 -27.56
N SER A 2 -28.25 -30.34 -26.69
CA SER A 2 -28.43 -30.05 -25.24
C SER A 2 -27.20 -30.24 -24.31
N LYS A 3 -26.16 -31.00 -24.71
CA LYS A 3 -24.95 -31.20 -23.87
C LYS A 3 -24.04 -29.96 -23.79
N ILE A 4 -23.94 -29.17 -24.87
CA ILE A 4 -23.07 -27.99 -24.95
C ILE A 4 -23.62 -26.84 -24.09
N GLN A 5 -24.96 -26.68 -24.05
CA GLN A 5 -25.62 -25.67 -23.19
C GLN A 5 -25.43 -25.96 -21.69
N LYS A 6 -25.45 -27.25 -21.29
CA LYS A 6 -25.22 -27.69 -19.90
C LYS A 6 -23.79 -27.41 -19.43
N ASN A 7 -22.80 -27.57 -20.32
CA ASN A 7 -21.41 -27.28 -20.02
C ASN A 7 -21.13 -25.78 -19.86
N LYS A 8 -21.85 -24.91 -20.60
CA LYS A 8 -21.72 -23.46 -20.42
C LYS A 8 -22.15 -23.03 -19.03
N GLY A 9 -23.29 -23.52 -18.53
CA GLY A 9 -23.75 -23.24 -17.17
C GLY A 9 -22.82 -23.78 -16.08
N LEU A 10 -22.14 -24.91 -16.31
CA LEU A 10 -21.13 -25.44 -15.37
C LEU A 10 -19.84 -24.60 -15.41
N PHE A 11 -19.37 -24.25 -16.61
CA PHE A 11 -18.20 -23.40 -16.81
C PHE A 11 -18.39 -22.03 -16.15
N ASP A 12 -19.55 -21.39 -16.33
CA ASP A 12 -19.84 -20.08 -15.73
C ASP A 12 -19.83 -20.17 -14.19
N LYS A 13 -20.42 -21.24 -13.62
CA LYS A 13 -20.40 -21.48 -12.16
C LYS A 13 -18.98 -21.65 -11.63
N ILE A 14 -18.14 -22.44 -12.30
CA ILE A 14 -16.73 -22.65 -11.89
C ILE A 14 -15.94 -21.35 -12.03
N SER A 15 -16.12 -20.63 -13.14
CA SER A 15 -15.50 -19.34 -13.40
C SER A 15 -15.83 -18.32 -12.30
N VAL A 16 -17.10 -18.25 -11.87
CA VAL A 16 -17.52 -17.37 -10.76
C VAL A 16 -16.80 -17.74 -9.46
N LEU A 17 -16.66 -19.03 -9.13
CA LEU A 17 -15.95 -19.47 -7.93
C LEU A 17 -14.46 -19.06 -7.97
N ILE A 18 -13.81 -19.23 -9.12
CA ILE A 18 -12.41 -18.83 -9.33
C ILE A 18 -12.25 -17.32 -9.14
N GLU A 19 -13.11 -16.52 -9.77
CA GLU A 19 -13.04 -15.07 -9.69
C GLU A 19 -13.40 -14.52 -8.31
N GLN A 20 -14.28 -15.20 -7.57
CA GLN A 20 -14.52 -14.87 -6.16
C GLN A 20 -13.29 -15.16 -5.29
N ALA A 21 -12.63 -16.31 -5.48
CA ALA A 21 -11.42 -16.65 -4.74
C ALA A 21 -10.28 -15.66 -5.03
N ARG A 22 -10.04 -15.35 -6.31
CA ARG A 22 -9.03 -14.36 -6.73
C ARG A 22 -9.27 -12.99 -6.12
N ARG A 23 -10.51 -12.50 -6.14
CA ARG A 23 -10.87 -11.21 -5.53
C ARG A 23 -10.62 -11.17 -4.03
N LYS A 24 -10.95 -12.26 -3.31
CA LYS A 24 -10.68 -12.36 -1.87
C LYS A 24 -9.18 -12.31 -1.58
N VAL A 25 -8.38 -13.10 -2.30
CA VAL A 25 -6.91 -13.10 -2.15
C VAL A 25 -6.33 -11.72 -2.44
N ALA A 26 -6.73 -11.10 -3.55
CA ALA A 26 -6.26 -9.76 -3.91
C ALA A 26 -6.64 -8.71 -2.85
N ALA A 27 -7.84 -8.77 -2.28
CA ALA A 27 -8.27 -7.87 -1.21
C ALA A 27 -7.43 -8.06 0.07
N THR A 28 -7.16 -9.30 0.46
CA THR A 28 -6.28 -9.60 1.61
C THR A 28 -4.87 -9.08 1.38
N ILE A 29 -4.29 -9.35 0.21
CA ILE A 29 -2.95 -8.85 -0.14
C ILE A 29 -2.92 -7.32 -0.09
N ASN A 30 -3.90 -6.64 -0.70
CA ASN A 30 -3.96 -5.19 -0.69
C ASN A 30 -4.00 -4.63 0.74
N GLN A 31 -4.81 -5.23 1.61
CA GLN A 31 -4.92 -4.82 3.01
C GLN A 31 -3.59 -4.98 3.76
N GLU A 32 -2.92 -6.12 3.62
CA GLU A 32 -1.63 -6.36 4.27
C GLU A 32 -0.53 -5.44 3.72
N MET A 33 -0.53 -5.15 2.41
CA MET A 33 0.41 -4.21 1.81
C MET A 33 0.26 -2.80 2.37
N VAL A 34 -0.98 -2.33 2.60
CA VAL A 34 -1.23 -1.02 3.19
C VAL A 34 -0.74 -0.95 4.64
N ILE A 35 -0.96 -2.01 5.42
CA ILE A 35 -0.45 -2.13 6.79
C ILE A 35 1.08 -2.12 6.80
N LEU A 36 1.71 -2.88 5.90
CA LEU A 36 3.16 -2.90 5.73
C LEU A 36 3.70 -1.50 5.44
N TYR A 37 3.14 -0.82 4.45
CA TYR A 37 3.57 0.52 4.03
C TYR A 37 3.40 1.55 5.15
N TRP A 38 2.31 1.47 5.90
CA TRP A 38 2.12 2.31 7.08
C TRP A 38 3.21 2.07 8.14
N ASN A 39 3.51 0.81 8.45
CA ASN A 39 4.54 0.46 9.44
C ASN A 39 5.93 0.90 8.99
N VAL A 40 6.27 0.73 7.71
CA VAL A 40 7.54 1.22 7.15
C VAL A 40 7.64 2.74 7.31
N GLY A 41 6.58 3.48 7.00
CA GLY A 41 6.51 4.92 7.18
C GLY A 41 6.73 5.36 8.62
N LYS A 42 6.06 4.69 9.56
CA LYS A 42 6.23 4.89 11.00
C LYS A 42 7.69 4.68 11.43
N THR A 43 8.28 3.53 11.06
CA THR A 43 9.65 3.19 11.44
C THR A 43 10.66 4.21 10.90
N ILE A 44 10.53 4.62 9.64
CA ILE A 44 11.40 5.65 9.07
C ILE A 44 11.22 6.98 9.82
N LYS A 45 9.97 7.41 10.08
CA LYS A 45 9.71 8.67 10.75
C LYS A 45 10.27 8.70 12.18
N GLU A 46 10.09 7.63 12.94
CA GLU A 46 10.66 7.48 14.28
C GLU A 46 12.18 7.61 14.26
N GLU A 47 12.83 7.03 13.25
CA GLU A 47 14.28 7.13 13.09
C GLU A 47 14.72 8.56 12.77
N ILE A 48 14.02 9.26 11.87
CA ILE A 48 14.31 10.67 11.53
C ILE A 48 14.22 11.58 12.77
N ILE A 49 13.21 11.38 13.62
CA ILE A 49 13.00 12.20 14.82
C ILE A 49 14.17 12.04 15.81
N LYS A 50 14.76 10.84 15.95
CA LYS A 50 15.90 10.60 16.85
C LYS A 50 17.10 11.48 16.52
N PHE A 51 17.34 11.76 15.24
CA PHE A 51 18.50 12.54 14.78
C PHE A 51 18.29 14.06 14.79
N LYS A 52 17.08 14.55 15.17
CA LYS A 52 16.74 15.98 15.41
C LYS A 52 17.05 16.97 14.27
N ARG A 53 17.43 16.51 13.07
CA ARG A 53 17.77 17.34 11.91
C ARG A 53 17.10 16.80 10.65
N ALA A 54 16.51 17.70 9.86
CA ALA A 54 15.82 17.33 8.63
C ALA A 54 16.76 16.69 7.58
N GLU A 55 18.01 17.15 7.50
CA GLU A 55 19.03 16.62 6.56
C GLU A 55 19.33 15.13 6.77
N TYR A 56 19.15 14.60 7.98
CA TYR A 56 19.35 13.17 8.25
C TYR A 56 18.28 12.29 7.59
N GLY A 57 17.07 12.82 7.40
CA GLY A 57 15.98 12.05 6.80
C GLY A 57 16.27 11.66 5.35
N GLU A 58 16.88 12.57 4.60
CA GLU A 58 17.28 12.28 3.23
C GLU A 58 18.36 11.18 3.15
N GLN A 59 19.38 11.26 4.01
CA GLN A 59 20.45 10.27 4.05
C GLN A 59 19.93 8.87 4.46
N ILE A 60 19.02 8.81 5.44
CA ILE A 60 18.38 7.56 5.87
C ILE A 60 17.59 6.94 4.71
N VAL A 61 16.73 7.73 4.05
CA VAL A 61 15.90 7.23 2.95
C VAL A 61 16.75 6.78 1.76
N GLN A 62 17.81 7.52 1.41
CA GLN A 62 18.73 7.12 0.34
C GLN A 62 19.44 5.80 0.66
N SER A 63 19.97 5.64 1.87
CA SER A 63 20.61 4.40 2.33
C SER A 63 19.67 3.20 2.30
N LEU A 64 18.43 3.38 2.78
CA LEU A 64 17.40 2.33 2.78
C LEU A 64 16.97 1.96 1.35
N THR A 65 16.81 2.95 0.47
CA THR A 65 16.35 2.74 -0.91
C THR A 65 17.23 1.75 -1.65
N ALA A 66 18.56 1.91 -1.57
CA ALA A 66 19.49 1.04 -2.28
C ALA A 66 19.33 -0.43 -1.86
N GLN A 67 19.31 -0.69 -0.56
CA GLN A 67 19.19 -2.04 0.00
C GLN A 67 17.81 -2.65 -0.25
N LEU A 68 16.75 -1.88 -0.01
CA LEU A 68 15.37 -2.37 -0.16
C LEU A 68 15.01 -2.60 -1.63
N THR A 69 15.45 -1.73 -2.53
CA THR A 69 15.21 -1.93 -3.98
C THR A 69 15.97 -3.14 -4.51
N GLN A 70 17.21 -3.36 -4.05
CA GLN A 70 17.97 -4.55 -4.44
C GLN A 70 17.30 -5.85 -3.96
N ARG A 71 16.77 -5.86 -2.73
CA ARG A 71 16.20 -7.07 -2.12
C ARG A 71 14.74 -7.34 -2.50
N TYR A 72 13.93 -6.30 -2.60
CA TYR A 72 12.47 -6.39 -2.73
C TYR A 72 11.93 -5.73 -4.01
N GLY A 73 12.79 -5.11 -4.81
CA GLY A 73 12.44 -4.52 -6.10
C GLY A 73 11.90 -3.10 -6.03
N LYS A 74 11.40 -2.63 -7.18
CA LYS A 74 11.03 -1.22 -7.44
C LYS A 74 9.91 -0.66 -6.55
N GLY A 75 9.23 -1.51 -5.78
CA GLY A 75 8.22 -1.09 -4.79
C GLY A 75 8.79 -0.24 -3.65
N PHE A 76 10.11 -0.26 -3.42
CA PHE A 76 10.79 0.44 -2.32
C PHE A 76 11.78 1.51 -2.80
N SER A 77 11.42 2.23 -3.87
CA SER A 77 12.14 3.42 -4.29
C SER A 77 12.08 4.53 -3.24
N SER A 78 13.03 5.47 -3.27
CA SER A 78 13.06 6.64 -2.37
C SER A 78 11.72 7.38 -2.33
N GLN A 79 11.12 7.61 -3.51
CA GLN A 79 9.80 8.22 -3.63
C GLN A 79 8.72 7.42 -2.88
N ASN A 80 8.71 6.10 -3.01
CA ASN A 80 7.74 5.25 -2.32
C ASN A 80 7.95 5.24 -0.80
N LEU A 81 9.20 5.25 -0.33
CA LEU A 81 9.50 5.36 1.10
C LEU A 81 9.00 6.68 1.68
N TRP A 82 9.17 7.79 0.96
CA TRP A 82 8.60 9.08 1.35
C TRP A 82 7.06 9.06 1.39
N TYR A 83 6.40 8.43 0.41
CA TYR A 83 4.95 8.25 0.47
C TYR A 83 4.50 7.41 1.67
N MET A 84 5.28 6.40 2.06
CA MET A 84 5.01 5.62 3.27
C MET A 84 5.12 6.48 4.52
N VAL A 85 6.15 7.33 4.62
CA VAL A 85 6.30 8.30 5.73
C VAL A 85 5.10 9.25 5.79
N GLN A 86 4.72 9.85 4.65
CA GLN A 86 3.56 10.75 4.56
C GLN A 86 2.26 10.05 4.96
N LEU A 87 2.08 8.78 4.57
CA LEU A 87 0.92 8.00 4.98
C LEU A 87 0.81 7.90 6.50
N TYR A 88 1.93 7.61 7.17
CA TYR A 88 1.97 7.54 8.63
C TYR A 88 1.69 8.91 9.27
N GLU A 89 2.27 9.98 8.72
CA GLU A 89 2.07 11.34 9.24
C GLU A 89 0.62 11.81 9.10
N ALA A 90 -0.04 11.52 7.97
CA ALA A 90 -1.44 11.85 7.75
C ALA A 90 -2.39 11.00 8.62
N TYR A 91 -2.02 9.75 8.89
CA TYR A 91 -2.86 8.79 9.61
C TYR A 91 -2.07 8.08 10.73
N PRO A 92 -1.69 8.77 11.82
CA PRO A 92 -0.84 8.20 12.86
C PRO A 92 -1.49 7.09 13.68
N ILE A 93 -2.80 6.88 13.52
CA ILE A 93 -3.58 5.81 14.16
C ILE A 93 -3.95 4.77 13.09
N LEU A 94 -3.33 3.59 13.15
CA LEU A 94 -3.56 2.50 12.17
C LEU A 94 -5.03 2.08 12.07
N HIS A 95 -5.81 2.17 13.15
CA HIS A 95 -7.24 1.89 13.12
C HIS A 95 -8.03 2.85 12.23
N ALA A 96 -7.66 4.14 12.18
CA ALA A 96 -8.29 5.11 11.29
C ALA A 96 -8.03 4.74 9.81
N LEU A 97 -6.82 4.30 9.52
CA LEU A 97 -6.42 3.83 8.18
C LEU A 97 -7.27 2.64 7.69
N ARG A 98 -7.56 1.68 8.57
CA ARG A 98 -8.37 0.50 8.23
C ARG A 98 -9.82 0.84 7.89
N GLY A 99 -10.38 1.88 8.52
CA GLY A 99 -11.73 2.36 8.23
C GLY A 99 -11.80 3.13 6.92
N GLU A 100 -10.89 4.08 6.74
CA GLU A 100 -10.89 5.03 5.61
C GLU A 100 -10.46 4.41 4.28
N PHE A 101 -9.55 3.44 4.32
CA PHE A 101 -8.98 2.82 3.11
C PHE A 101 -9.45 1.39 2.86
N LYS A 102 -10.58 1.00 3.46
CA LYS A 102 -11.16 -0.32 3.25
C LYS A 102 -11.44 -0.58 1.77
N GLY A 103 -10.84 -1.64 1.23
CA GLY A 103 -11.01 -2.04 -0.18
C GLY A 103 -10.19 -1.23 -1.19
N LEU A 104 -9.33 -0.32 -0.73
CA LEU A 104 -8.43 0.45 -1.60
C LEU A 104 -7.06 -0.24 -1.72
N ASN A 105 -6.46 -0.12 -2.91
CA ASN A 105 -5.09 -0.53 -3.14
C ASN A 105 -4.13 0.65 -2.88
N TRP A 106 -2.84 0.35 -2.77
CA TRP A 106 -1.81 1.35 -2.49
C TRP A 106 -1.83 2.54 -3.47
N THR A 107 -2.09 2.30 -4.75
CA THR A 107 -2.12 3.36 -5.76
C THR A 107 -3.24 4.36 -5.49
N HIS A 108 -4.43 3.89 -5.09
CA HIS A 108 -5.54 4.76 -4.68
C HIS A 108 -5.19 5.57 -3.42
N ILE A 109 -4.54 4.93 -2.44
CA ILE A 109 -4.16 5.58 -1.18
C ILE A 109 -3.14 6.67 -1.43
N ARG A 110 -2.06 6.34 -2.14
CA ARG A 110 -0.98 7.29 -2.48
C ARG A 110 -1.52 8.55 -3.15
N ASN A 111 -2.43 8.39 -4.11
CA ASN A 111 -3.02 9.54 -4.82
C ASN A 111 -3.87 10.42 -3.87
N ARG A 112 -4.54 9.85 -2.86
CA ARG A 112 -5.28 10.62 -1.85
C ARG A 112 -4.37 11.32 -0.84
N SER A 113 -3.33 10.64 -0.37
CA SER A 113 -2.37 11.22 0.60
C SER A 113 -1.69 12.48 0.05
N GLN A 114 -1.46 12.56 -1.27
CA GLN A 114 -0.96 13.75 -1.95
C GLN A 114 -1.92 14.94 -1.79
N THR A 115 -3.22 14.74 -2.05
CA THR A 115 -4.22 15.83 -1.97
C THR A 115 -4.37 16.41 -0.55
N HIS A 116 -4.17 15.59 0.49
CA HIS A 116 -4.25 16.05 1.87
C HIS A 116 -3.00 16.81 2.33
N THR A 117 -1.86 16.59 1.66
CA THR A 117 -0.59 17.28 1.91
C THR A 117 -0.60 18.70 1.32
N ASP A 118 -1.31 18.91 0.21
CA ASP A 118 -1.44 20.23 -0.43
C ASP A 118 -2.34 21.19 0.37
N LEU A 119 -3.27 20.68 1.17
CA LEU A 119 -4.16 21.49 2.03
C LEU A 119 -3.49 21.99 3.32
N ASN A 120 -2.41 21.34 3.77
CA ASN A 120 -1.65 21.74 4.97
C ASN A 120 -0.45 22.65 4.64
N LYS A 121 -0.34 23.14 3.40
CA LYS A 121 0.71 24.07 2.94
C LYS A 121 0.20 25.52 2.72
N VAL A 122 -0.99 25.86 3.22
CA VAL A 122 -1.53 27.23 3.21
C VAL A 122 -1.52 27.80 4.62
#